data_AF-A0A4Y2TYQ9-F1
#
_entry.id   AF-A0A4Y2TYQ9-F1
#
_cell.length_a   1.000
_cell.length_b   1.000
_cell.length_c   1.000
_cell.angle_alpha   90.00
_cell.angle_beta   90.00
_cell.angle_gamma   90.00
#
_symmetry.space_group_name_H-M   'P 1'
#
loop_
_entity.id
_entity.type
_entity.pdbx_description
1 polymer ?
#
loop_
_entity_poly.entity_id
_entity_poly.type
_entity_poly.pdbx_seq_one_letter_code
_entity_poly.pdbx_strand_id
1 'polypeptide(L)'
;MKKFKKRIVEKYNVQAENYWDLYDWSVDHIPELWAEIWDYSGIIYSKPYDKVVDLSAPLEKLPRWFEGAKLNLAENLLKYRDDRVALIIAGEDRETEKMTFFQVYKEVELYAAAFRKFGLKKGDHVVCQMSNRKEAVLAMIAVMSIGAIWSGALPLIGAEVSI
;
A
#
# COMPACT_ATOMS: atom_id res chain seq x y z
N MET A 1 -17.38 -6.37 -1.60
CA MET A 1 -17.36 -7.80 -1.94
C MET A 1 -18.45 -8.23 -2.92
N LYS A 2 -19.75 -8.04 -2.64
CA LYS A 2 -20.84 -8.46 -3.55
C LYS A 2 -20.73 -7.96 -5.00
N LYS A 3 -20.37 -6.68 -5.19
CA LYS A 3 -20.15 -6.09 -6.54
C LYS A 3 -18.98 -6.74 -7.29
N PHE A 4 -17.89 -7.02 -6.57
CA PHE A 4 -16.72 -7.69 -7.14
C PHE A 4 -17.04 -9.14 -7.53
N LYS A 5 -17.69 -9.91 -6.64
CA LYS A 5 -18.19 -11.25 -6.94
C LYS A 5 -19.06 -11.26 -8.21
N LYS A 6 -20.00 -10.33 -8.32
CA LYS A 6 -20.87 -10.21 -9.50
C LYS A 6 -20.06 -10.01 -10.80
N ARG A 7 -19.05 -9.13 -10.77
CA ARG A 7 -18.15 -8.89 -11.91
C ARG A 7 -17.42 -10.16 -12.36
N ILE A 8 -16.90 -10.95 -11.41
CA ILE A 8 -16.24 -12.23 -11.72
C ILE A 8 -17.21 -13.22 -12.35
N VAL A 9 -18.37 -13.42 -11.74
CA VAL A 9 -19.42 -14.32 -12.23
C VAL A 9 -19.85 -13.96 -13.65
N GLU A 10 -20.08 -12.68 -13.92
CA GLU A 10 -20.51 -12.20 -15.25
C GLU A 10 -19.40 -12.33 -16.30
N LYS A 11 -18.15 -11.99 -15.95
CA LYS A 11 -17.03 -11.97 -16.90
C LYS A 11 -16.50 -13.37 -17.24
N TYR A 12 -16.43 -14.25 -16.24
CA TYR A 12 -15.82 -15.58 -16.37
C TYR A 12 -16.85 -16.71 -16.38
N ASN A 13 -18.16 -16.37 -16.35
CA ASN A 13 -19.27 -17.33 -16.33
C ASN A 13 -19.14 -18.38 -15.21
N VAL A 14 -18.71 -17.94 -14.03
CA VAL A 14 -18.46 -18.82 -12.86
C VAL A 14 -19.76 -19.07 -12.12
N GLN A 15 -20.09 -20.33 -11.88
CA GLN A 15 -21.19 -20.71 -10.99
C GLN A 15 -20.74 -20.51 -9.54
N ALA A 16 -20.99 -19.32 -8.99
CA ALA A 16 -20.62 -19.00 -7.61
C ALA A 16 -21.86 -18.69 -6.77
N GLU A 17 -22.51 -19.72 -6.23
CA GLU A 17 -23.68 -19.59 -5.36
C GLU A 17 -23.27 -19.14 -3.95
N ASN A 18 -22.19 -19.73 -3.43
CA ASN A 18 -21.68 -19.46 -2.10
C ASN A 18 -20.27 -18.82 -2.14
N TYR A 19 -19.58 -18.76 -1.00
CA TYR A 19 -18.21 -18.21 -0.90
C TYR A 19 -17.16 -19.20 -1.42
N TRP A 20 -17.35 -20.49 -1.14
CA TRP A 20 -16.42 -21.56 -1.48
C TRP A 20 -16.30 -21.75 -2.99
N ASP A 21 -17.40 -21.67 -3.72
CA ASP A 21 -17.36 -21.75 -5.19
C ASP A 21 -16.49 -20.64 -5.80
N LEU A 22 -16.55 -19.42 -5.24
CA LEU A 22 -15.70 -18.31 -5.67
C LEU A 22 -14.25 -18.51 -5.22
N TYR A 23 -14.06 -19.07 -4.02
CA TYR A 23 -12.75 -19.40 -3.49
C TYR A 23 -12.04 -20.45 -4.38
N ASP A 24 -12.72 -21.54 -4.74
CA ASP A 24 -12.19 -22.60 -5.59
C ASP A 24 -11.76 -22.04 -6.94
N TRP A 25 -12.63 -21.22 -7.56
CA TRP A 25 -12.26 -20.51 -8.79
C TRP A 25 -11.03 -19.60 -8.58
N SER A 26 -10.96 -18.90 -7.44
CA SER A 26 -9.89 -17.93 -7.17
C SER A 26 -8.51 -18.56 -6.96
N VAL A 27 -8.46 -19.80 -6.47
CA VAL A 27 -7.20 -20.54 -6.29
C VAL A 27 -6.77 -21.26 -7.57
N ASP A 28 -7.71 -21.63 -8.43
CA ASP A 28 -7.42 -22.22 -9.74
C ASP A 28 -7.03 -21.16 -10.79
N HIS A 29 -7.54 -19.94 -10.67
CA HIS A 29 -7.37 -18.83 -11.64
C HIS A 29 -6.68 -17.62 -11.00
N ILE A 30 -5.55 -17.85 -10.35
CA ILE A 30 -4.79 -16.83 -9.62
C ILE A 30 -4.45 -15.61 -10.51
N PRO A 31 -3.89 -15.77 -11.73
CA PRO A 31 -3.53 -14.63 -12.57
C PRO A 31 -4.76 -13.78 -12.95
N GLU A 32 -5.87 -14.42 -13.29
CA GLU A 32 -7.13 -13.77 -13.66
C GLU A 32 -7.72 -13.01 -12.47
N LEU A 33 -7.78 -13.63 -11.30
CA LEU A 33 -8.27 -12.99 -10.08
C LEU A 33 -7.48 -11.71 -9.77
N TRP A 34 -6.15 -11.79 -9.80
CA TRP A 34 -5.30 -10.66 -9.44
C TRP A 34 -5.28 -9.56 -10.49
N ALA A 35 -5.46 -9.89 -11.79
CA ALA A 35 -5.75 -8.90 -12.83
C ALA A 35 -7.05 -8.15 -12.53
N GLU A 36 -8.10 -8.86 -12.12
CA GLU A 36 -9.38 -8.25 -11.78
C GLU A 36 -9.31 -7.38 -10.53
N ILE A 37 -8.54 -7.80 -9.51
CA ILE A 37 -8.29 -6.99 -8.32
C ILE A 37 -7.55 -5.70 -8.70
N TRP A 38 -6.52 -5.80 -9.54
CA TRP A 38 -5.78 -4.64 -10.03
C TRP A 38 -6.71 -3.62 -10.70
N ASP A 39 -7.55 -4.08 -11.62
CA ASP A 39 -8.50 -3.23 -12.34
C ASP A 39 -9.61 -2.68 -11.44
N TYR A 40 -10.16 -3.52 -10.56
CA TYR A 40 -11.28 -3.15 -9.70
C TYR A 40 -10.88 -2.17 -8.59
N SER A 41 -9.66 -2.29 -8.06
CA SER A 41 -9.13 -1.40 -7.03
C SER A 41 -8.80 0.00 -7.55
N GLY A 42 -8.65 0.15 -8.87
CA GLY A 42 -8.34 1.43 -9.49
C GLY A 42 -6.97 1.96 -9.06
N ILE A 43 -5.99 1.05 -9.00
CA ILE A 43 -4.58 1.36 -8.71
C ILE A 43 -4.06 2.36 -9.74
N ILE A 44 -3.39 3.40 -9.24
CA ILE A 44 -2.64 4.35 -10.04
C ILE A 44 -1.25 3.77 -10.28
N TYR A 45 -0.85 3.73 -11.55
CA TYR A 45 0.45 3.23 -11.97
C TYR A 45 0.97 4.06 -13.16
N SER A 46 2.29 4.07 -13.31
CA SER A 46 3.00 4.78 -14.38
C SER A 46 3.40 3.87 -15.55
N LYS A 47 3.52 2.55 -15.30
CA LYS A 47 3.71 1.53 -16.33
C LYS A 47 2.83 0.31 -16.00
N PRO A 48 2.05 -0.23 -16.95
CA PRO A 48 1.25 -1.44 -16.72
C PRO A 48 2.16 -2.67 -16.51
N TYR A 49 1.58 -3.75 -15.97
CA TYR A 49 2.25 -5.05 -15.91
C TYR A 49 2.26 -5.72 -17.29
N ASP A 50 3.31 -6.50 -17.53
CA ASP A 50 3.47 -7.37 -18.69
C ASP A 50 2.91 -8.78 -18.37
N LYS A 51 3.04 -9.24 -17.11
CA LYS A 51 2.52 -10.52 -16.61
C LYS A 51 2.12 -10.41 -15.13
N VAL A 52 0.97 -10.97 -14.74
CA VAL A 52 0.47 -10.89 -13.35
C VAL A 52 1.29 -11.74 -12.39
N VAL A 53 1.49 -13.01 -12.69
CA VAL A 53 2.33 -13.90 -11.90
C VAL A 53 2.78 -15.07 -12.76
N ASP A 54 3.99 -15.57 -12.51
CA ASP A 54 4.46 -16.81 -13.13
C ASP A 54 4.32 -17.99 -12.16
N LEU A 55 3.30 -18.82 -12.40
CA LEU A 55 3.04 -19.99 -11.56
C LEU A 55 3.94 -21.19 -11.88
N SER A 56 4.75 -21.15 -12.94
CA SER A 56 5.71 -22.23 -13.24
C SER A 56 7.01 -22.12 -12.43
N ALA A 57 7.16 -21.07 -11.62
CA ALA A 57 8.34 -20.90 -10.78
C ALA A 57 8.41 -22.01 -9.70
N PRO A 58 9.60 -22.61 -9.45
CA PRO A 58 9.77 -23.57 -8.37
C PRO A 58 9.43 -22.93 -7.01
N LEU A 59 8.91 -23.73 -6.06
CA LEU A 59 8.57 -23.27 -4.70
C LEU A 59 9.74 -22.60 -3.95
N GLU A 60 10.98 -22.94 -4.30
CA GLU A 60 12.20 -22.36 -3.74
C GLU A 60 12.43 -20.91 -4.18
N LYS A 61 11.76 -20.45 -5.24
CA LYS A 61 11.83 -19.09 -5.76
C LYS A 61 10.50 -18.40 -5.55
N LEU A 62 10.53 -17.23 -4.90
CA LEU A 62 9.36 -16.38 -4.81
C LEU A 62 8.92 -15.96 -6.22
N PRO A 63 7.67 -16.23 -6.63
CA PRO A 63 7.20 -15.83 -7.94
C PRO A 63 7.15 -14.30 -8.03
N ARG A 64 7.49 -13.77 -9.20
CA ARG A 64 7.38 -12.32 -9.46
C ARG A 64 5.93 -11.98 -9.73
N TRP A 65 5.41 -11.02 -8.97
CA TRP A 65 4.07 -10.47 -9.13
C TRP A 65 4.11 -9.16 -9.91
N PHE A 66 3.15 -8.98 -10.81
CA PHE A 66 2.96 -7.83 -11.67
C PHE A 66 4.25 -7.40 -12.37
N GLU A 67 4.93 -8.37 -12.98
CA GLU A 67 6.20 -8.14 -13.65
C GLU A 67 6.06 -7.05 -14.71
N GLY A 68 7.02 -6.13 -14.73
CA GLY A 68 7.02 -4.99 -15.63
C GLY A 68 6.27 -3.76 -15.13
N ALA A 69 5.37 -3.88 -14.14
CA ALA A 69 4.62 -2.73 -13.63
C ALA A 69 5.51 -1.73 -12.86
N LYS A 70 5.12 -0.46 -12.89
CA LYS A 70 5.72 0.59 -12.06
C LYS A 70 4.63 1.43 -11.42
N LEU A 71 4.60 1.45 -10.10
CA LEU A 71 3.68 2.27 -9.29
C LEU A 71 4.42 2.87 -8.08
N ASN A 72 3.79 3.86 -7.45
CA ASN A 72 4.19 4.33 -6.13
C ASN A 72 3.04 4.11 -5.12
N LEU A 73 3.34 3.46 -4.00
CA LEU A 73 2.32 3.21 -2.96
C LEU A 73 1.80 4.50 -2.35
N ALA A 74 2.67 5.50 -2.11
CA ALA A 74 2.25 6.79 -1.55
C ALA A 74 1.30 7.54 -2.50
N GLU A 75 1.47 7.44 -3.81
CA GLU A 75 0.54 8.00 -4.80
C GLU A 75 -0.86 7.40 -4.66
N ASN A 76 -0.94 6.08 -4.42
CA ASN A 76 -2.20 5.38 -4.22
C ASN A 76 -2.84 5.72 -2.87
N LEU A 77 -2.04 5.83 -1.80
CA LEU A 77 -2.52 6.24 -0.47
C LEU A 77 -3.03 7.68 -0.44
N LEU A 78 -2.39 8.57 -1.23
CA LEU A 78 -2.69 9.99 -1.32
C LEU A 78 -3.50 10.35 -2.58
N LYS A 79 -4.22 9.37 -3.15
CA LYS A 79 -5.07 9.55 -4.33
C LYS A 79 -6.14 10.62 -4.11
N TYR A 80 -6.67 10.70 -2.89
CA TYR A 80 -7.65 11.71 -2.51
C TYR A 80 -6.95 12.94 -1.93
N ARG A 81 -7.45 14.13 -2.26
CA ARG A 81 -6.91 15.42 -1.83
C ARG A 81 -8.05 16.38 -1.47
N ASP A 82 -9.01 15.84 -0.72
CA ASP A 82 -10.24 16.52 -0.33
C ASP A 82 -10.35 16.64 1.20
N ASP A 83 -11.46 17.21 1.66
CA ASP A 83 -11.71 17.51 3.06
C ASP A 83 -12.24 16.33 3.88
N ARG A 84 -12.33 15.12 3.30
CA ARG A 84 -12.67 13.94 4.09
C ARG A 84 -11.55 13.63 5.07
N VAL A 85 -11.93 13.17 6.25
CA VAL A 85 -10.98 12.80 7.31
C VAL A 85 -10.19 11.56 6.88
N ALA A 86 -8.87 11.68 6.86
CA ALA A 86 -7.92 10.60 6.57
C ALA A 86 -7.36 10.00 7.85
N LEU A 87 -7.01 10.84 8.84
CA LEU A 87 -6.44 10.40 10.11
C LEU A 87 -7.27 10.93 11.27
N ILE A 88 -7.55 10.07 12.24
CA ILE A 88 -8.07 10.42 13.57
C ILE A 88 -6.97 10.13 14.56
N ILE A 89 -6.56 11.15 15.30
CA ILE A 89 -5.38 11.13 16.15
C ILE A 89 -5.84 11.30 17.58
N ALA A 90 -5.78 10.22 18.34
CA ALA A 90 -6.13 10.20 19.76
C ALA A 90 -4.87 9.97 20.62
N GLY A 91 -4.96 10.33 21.89
CA GLY A 91 -3.97 10.00 22.91
C GLY A 91 -4.57 10.17 24.29
N GLU A 92 -3.92 9.61 25.31
CA GLU A 92 -4.44 9.58 26.68
C GLU A 92 -4.63 10.98 27.27
N ASP A 93 -3.69 11.90 27.01
CA ASP A 93 -3.67 13.25 27.59
C ASP A 93 -3.90 14.37 26.56
N ARG A 94 -4.64 14.10 25.47
CA ARG A 94 -4.89 15.11 24.44
C ARG A 94 -6.26 14.99 23.80
N GLU A 95 -6.77 16.14 23.38
CA GLU A 95 -7.94 16.21 22.53
C GLU A 95 -7.73 15.44 21.22
N THR A 96 -8.81 14.80 20.75
CA THR A 96 -8.78 14.07 19.49
C THR A 96 -8.68 15.04 18.33
N GLU A 97 -7.62 14.92 17.55
CA GLU A 97 -7.38 15.69 16.34
C GLU A 97 -7.83 14.90 15.12
N LYS A 98 -8.29 15.60 14.07
CA LYS A 98 -8.60 15.01 12.77
C LYS A 98 -7.81 15.71 11.68
N MET A 99 -7.23 14.94 10.78
CA MET A 99 -6.59 15.47 9.57
C MET A 99 -7.34 15.01 8.32
N THR A 100 -7.57 15.94 7.40
CA THR A 100 -8.17 15.63 6.09
C THR A 100 -7.15 15.01 5.14
N PHE A 101 -7.63 14.37 4.08
CA PHE A 101 -6.76 13.86 3.00
C PHE A 101 -5.89 14.98 2.39
N PHE A 102 -6.47 16.18 2.21
CA PHE A 102 -5.71 17.34 1.74
C PHE A 102 -4.58 17.74 2.71
N GLN A 103 -4.85 17.79 4.02
CA GLN A 103 -3.84 18.13 5.02
C GLN A 103 -2.73 17.08 5.08
N VAL A 104 -3.07 15.79 5.06
CA VAL A 104 -2.08 14.69 5.01
C VAL A 104 -1.20 14.81 3.77
N TYR A 105 -1.79 15.10 2.60
CA TYR A 105 -1.03 15.30 1.37
C TYR A 105 -0.01 16.44 1.50
N LYS A 106 -0.43 17.60 2.03
CA LYS A 106 0.45 18.77 2.19
C LYS A 106 1.59 18.52 3.17
N GLU A 107 1.32 17.84 4.29
CA GLU A 107 2.37 17.47 5.24
C GLU A 107 3.36 16.46 4.65
N VAL A 108 2.87 15.43 3.95
CA VAL A 108 3.73 14.45 3.28
C VAL A 108 4.61 15.12 2.21
N GLU A 109 4.06 16.08 1.46
CA GLU A 109 4.81 16.87 0.48
C GLU A 109 5.98 17.61 1.14
N LEU A 110 5.76 18.23 2.30
CA LEU A 110 6.81 18.92 3.06
C LEU A 110 7.89 17.96 3.58
N TYR A 111 7.49 16.82 4.15
CA TYR A 111 8.43 15.81 4.63
C TYR A 111 9.27 15.25 3.48
N ALA A 112 8.65 14.93 2.35
CA ALA A 112 9.34 14.41 1.17
C ALA A 112 10.33 15.44 0.59
N ALA A 113 9.96 16.73 0.59
CA ALA A 113 10.87 17.81 0.20
C ALA A 113 12.06 17.94 1.16
N ALA A 114 11.82 17.87 2.46
CA ALA A 114 12.88 17.89 3.47
C ALA A 114 13.83 16.70 3.31
N PHE A 115 13.31 15.48 3.17
CA PHE A 115 14.11 14.27 2.96
C PHE A 115 15.00 14.36 1.72
N ARG A 116 14.46 14.83 0.58
CA ARG A 116 15.28 15.08 -0.62
C ARG A 116 16.35 16.14 -0.38
N LYS A 117 16.04 17.20 0.37
CA LYS A 117 17.01 18.25 0.73
C LYS A 117 18.15 17.70 1.60
N PHE A 118 17.86 16.75 2.49
CA PHE A 118 18.87 16.02 3.27
C PHE A 118 19.60 14.93 2.48
N GLY A 119 19.28 14.77 1.19
CA GLY A 119 20.02 13.90 0.28
C GLY A 119 19.47 12.49 0.13
N LEU A 120 18.29 12.18 0.71
CA LEU A 120 17.67 10.86 0.55
C LEU A 120 17.28 10.61 -0.91
N LYS A 121 17.59 9.40 -1.37
CA LYS A 121 17.37 8.91 -2.73
C LYS A 121 16.59 7.59 -2.72
N LYS A 122 16.14 7.20 -3.91
CA LYS A 122 15.51 5.90 -4.12
C LYS A 122 16.45 4.77 -3.69
N GLY A 123 15.95 3.87 -2.86
CA GLY A 123 16.69 2.73 -2.33
C GLY A 123 17.40 2.98 -0.99
N ASP A 124 17.46 4.22 -0.51
CA ASP A 124 18.01 4.50 0.82
C ASP A 124 17.09 3.94 1.91
N HIS A 125 17.68 3.42 2.99
CA HIS A 125 16.94 2.93 4.15
C HIS A 125 16.73 4.06 5.18
N VAL A 126 15.49 4.19 5.66
CA VAL A 126 15.11 5.13 6.72
C VAL A 126 14.53 4.33 7.88
N VAL A 127 15.22 4.35 9.01
CA VAL A 127 14.77 3.72 10.25
C VAL A 127 14.09 4.76 11.12
N CYS A 128 12.89 4.44 11.59
CA CYS A 128 12.13 5.27 12.51
C CYS A 128 11.88 4.53 13.82
N GLN A 129 12.31 5.14 14.92
CA GLN A 129 11.97 4.73 16.27
C GLN A 129 11.04 5.79 16.86
N MET A 130 9.74 5.54 16.77
CA MET A 130 8.71 6.47 17.21
C MET A 130 7.47 5.71 17.70
N SER A 131 6.77 6.28 18.67
CA SER A 131 5.46 5.79 19.09
C SER A 131 4.40 5.93 17.99
N ASN A 132 3.22 5.31 18.20
CA ASN A 132 2.09 5.42 17.28
C ASN A 132 1.56 6.87 17.21
N ARG A 133 2.14 7.63 16.29
CA ARG A 133 2.02 9.08 16.17
C ARG A 133 1.76 9.43 14.71
N LYS A 134 1.05 10.54 14.47
CA LYS A 134 0.77 11.00 13.10
C LYS A 134 2.05 11.24 12.32
N GLU A 135 3.08 11.74 13.00
CA GLU A 135 4.40 12.03 12.41
C GLU A 135 5.06 10.76 11.84
N ALA A 136 4.89 9.59 12.48
CA ALA A 136 5.41 8.32 11.96
C ALA A 136 4.71 7.91 10.65
N VAL A 137 3.39 8.08 10.58
CA VAL A 137 2.60 7.81 9.37
C VAL A 137 3.00 8.75 8.24
N LEU A 138 3.09 10.06 8.53
CA LEU A 138 3.48 11.08 7.55
C LEU A 138 4.90 10.84 7.02
N ALA A 139 5.85 10.55 7.91
CA ALA A 139 7.23 10.22 7.54
C ALA A 139 7.31 8.95 6.68
N MET A 140 6.59 7.89 7.04
CA MET A 140 6.52 6.66 6.26
C MET A 140 6.01 6.92 4.83
N ILE A 141 4.90 7.64 4.69
CA ILE A 141 4.33 7.95 3.36
C ILE A 141 5.30 8.83 2.56
N ALA A 142 5.96 9.81 3.19
CA ALA A 142 6.97 10.63 2.54
C ALA A 142 8.18 9.82 2.04
N VAL A 143 8.72 8.90 2.85
CA VAL A 143 9.82 7.99 2.48
C VAL A 143 9.41 7.12 1.29
N MET A 144 8.21 6.53 1.32
CA MET A 144 7.68 5.75 0.21
C MET A 144 7.50 6.59 -1.07
N SER A 145 7.08 7.85 -0.93
CA SER A 145 6.86 8.76 -2.08
C SER A 145 8.14 9.06 -2.86
N ILE A 146 9.30 9.03 -2.21
CA ILE A 146 10.60 9.29 -2.84
C ILE A 146 11.30 8.00 -3.28
N GLY A 147 10.68 6.84 -3.05
CA GLY A 147 11.22 5.51 -3.38
C GLY A 147 12.31 5.03 -2.42
N ALA A 148 12.46 5.67 -1.26
CA ALA A 148 13.27 5.17 -0.16
C ALA A 148 12.50 4.07 0.59
N ILE A 149 13.21 3.29 1.41
CA ILE A 149 12.70 2.11 2.10
C ILE A 149 12.50 2.47 3.58
N TRP A 150 11.28 2.34 4.06
CA TRP A 150 10.93 2.58 5.45
C TRP A 150 11.11 1.32 6.30
N SER A 151 11.73 1.48 7.46
CA SER A 151 11.73 0.49 8.54
C SER A 151 11.30 1.16 9.84
N GLY A 152 10.40 0.52 10.58
CA GLY A 152 9.89 1.04 11.86
C GLY A 152 10.15 0.03 12.97
N ALA A 153 10.84 0.45 14.03
CA ALA A 153 10.95 -0.32 15.26
C ALA A 153 9.89 0.17 16.25
N LEU A 154 9.25 -0.77 16.97
CA LEU A 154 8.37 -0.40 18.07
C LEU A 154 9.21 0.35 19.13
N PRO A 155 8.72 1.47 19.70
CA PRO A 155 9.48 2.28 20.65
C PRO A 155 9.80 1.54 21.96
N LEU A 156 9.15 0.39 22.19
CA LEU A 156 9.35 -0.47 23.36
C LEU A 156 10.54 -1.42 23.21
N ILE A 157 11.18 -1.45 22.04
CA ILE A 157 12.37 -2.26 21.78
C ILE A 157 13.60 -1.54 22.35
N GLY A 158 14.40 -2.25 23.14
CA GLY A 158 15.62 -1.73 23.73
C GLY A 158 16.67 -1.33 22.68
N ALA A 159 17.62 -0.50 23.07
CA ALA A 159 18.63 0.05 22.18
C ALA A 159 19.47 -1.05 21.46
N GLU A 160 19.75 -2.16 22.13
CA GLU A 160 20.57 -3.25 21.59
C GLU A 160 19.89 -4.06 20.47
N VAL A 161 18.57 -3.95 20.32
CA VAL A 161 17.78 -4.71 19.34
C VAL A 161 17.24 -3.82 18.21
N SER A 162 17.40 -2.49 18.33
CA SER A 162 16.75 -1.51 17.44
C SER A 162 17.52 -1.13 16.17
N ILE A 163 18.65 -1.79 15.86
CA ILE A 163 19.52 -1.46 14.70
C ILE A 163 19.95 -2.72 13.96
#